data_AF-A0A848ZJR4-F1
#
_entry.id   AF-A0A848ZJR4-F1
#
_cell.length_a   1.000
_cell.length_b   1.000
_cell.length_c   1.000
_cell.angle_alpha   90.00
_cell.angle_beta   90.00
_cell.angle_gamma   90.00
#
_symmetry.space_group_name_H-M   'P 1'
#
loop_
_entity.id
_entity.type
_entity.pdbx_description
1 polymer ?
#
loop_
_entity_poly.entity_id
_entity_poly.type
_entity_poly.pdbx_seq_one_letter_code
_entity_poly.pdbx_strand_id
1 'polypeptide(L)'
;MGQFILQQALKSMREAKKGFTLLELLVVLTVLLILSSFGMYLYHRSLAYAKDTVCETNLRALQESIILYSAENDALPGTLGQLKLEHLEKGYAKAMEARGWLIKASTLLIKFDASSYAYAQFLTYENLKRYGATEEIFHCPGDHNGGASYGINGALEGKSWADVGEHAIVVADSDKYVFHSIDDLSKRHNHKAFAAVKSGEVVELEVEKVAAIEEEIEPEVKDDHHPTRRPWWWRPPRHDDDEEDDADDDYGDDDDDLVKKDSDTPVAVSVPTNLKETVKHFDELVNNNIDTSIADKAEDVRNKLLSSISELSKSPPDIPAAQGNIEGAQGDLQAMIDDGLIDPEKGLALMNLLGALSSQL
;
A
#
# COMPACT_ATOMS: atom_id res chain seq x y z
N MET A 1 -28.33 2.03 69.37
CA MET A 1 -28.54 1.71 67.93
C MET A 1 -27.29 1.12 67.26
N GLY A 2 -26.10 1.74 67.32
CA GLY A 2 -24.93 1.35 66.51
C GLY A 2 -24.56 -0.15 66.44
N GLN A 3 -24.68 -0.90 67.54
CA GLN A 3 -24.37 -2.35 67.54
C GLN A 3 -25.25 -3.18 66.60
N PHE A 4 -26.51 -2.79 66.36
CA PHE A 4 -27.40 -3.49 65.41
C PHE A 4 -26.94 -3.33 63.96
N ILE A 5 -26.50 -2.12 63.59
CA ILE A 5 -25.98 -1.82 62.25
C ILE A 5 -24.69 -2.61 62.00
N LEU A 6 -23.80 -2.66 63.00
CA LEU A 6 -22.56 -3.43 62.91
C LEU A 6 -22.81 -4.94 62.72
N GLN A 7 -23.79 -5.51 63.44
CA GLN A 7 -24.16 -6.93 63.27
C GLN A 7 -24.81 -7.23 61.92
N GLN A 8 -25.63 -6.31 61.37
CA GLN A 8 -26.19 -6.47 60.03
C GLN A 8 -25.11 -6.41 58.94
N ALA A 9 -24.16 -5.47 59.04
CA ALA A 9 -23.03 -5.38 58.12
C ALA A 9 -22.14 -6.65 58.16
N LEU A 10 -21.84 -7.16 59.36
CA LEU A 10 -21.09 -8.41 59.53
C LEU A 10 -21.83 -9.65 59.02
N LYS A 11 -23.17 -9.68 59.09
CA LYS A 11 -23.99 -10.75 58.49
C LYS A 11 -23.96 -10.69 56.96
N SER A 12 -24.11 -9.50 56.37
CA SER A 12 -24.01 -9.27 54.92
C SER A 12 -22.66 -9.76 54.35
N MET A 13 -21.54 -9.35 54.97
CA MET A 13 -20.20 -9.81 54.56
C MET A 13 -19.96 -11.32 54.75
N ARG A 14 -20.80 -12.02 55.54
CA ARG A 14 -20.72 -13.47 55.75
C ARG A 14 -21.53 -14.24 54.70
N GLU A 15 -22.64 -13.68 54.22
CA GLU A 15 -23.45 -14.26 53.13
C GLU A 15 -22.84 -14.01 51.74
N ALA A 16 -22.00 -12.98 51.59
CA ALA A 16 -21.25 -12.69 50.37
C ALA A 16 -20.16 -13.71 50.00
N LYS A 17 -19.82 -14.68 50.87
CA LYS A 17 -18.74 -15.66 50.63
C LYS A 17 -19.22 -16.96 49.97
N LYS A 18 -19.84 -16.85 48.79
CA LYS A 18 -19.90 -17.96 47.84
C LYS A 18 -18.55 -18.07 47.13
N GLY A 19 -17.71 -19.01 47.55
CA GLY A 19 -16.44 -19.29 46.87
C GLY A 19 -16.70 -20.01 45.55
N PHE A 20 -16.15 -19.47 44.45
CA PHE A 20 -16.08 -20.19 43.18
C PHE A 20 -15.35 -21.52 43.35
N THR A 21 -15.85 -22.57 42.71
CA THR A 21 -15.20 -23.88 42.79
C THR A 21 -14.06 -23.99 41.78
N LEU A 22 -13.00 -24.75 42.10
CA LEU A 22 -11.91 -25.02 41.15
C LEU A 22 -12.42 -25.71 39.87
N LEU A 23 -13.47 -26.54 40.00
CA LEU A 23 -14.11 -27.22 38.87
C LEU A 23 -14.89 -26.25 37.97
N GLU A 24 -15.58 -25.27 38.54
CA GLU A 24 -16.30 -24.22 37.80
C GLU A 24 -15.33 -23.33 37.01
N LEU A 25 -14.21 -22.92 37.61
CA LEU A 25 -13.16 -22.17 36.92
C LEU A 25 -12.48 -23.01 35.82
N LEU A 26 -12.25 -24.31 36.05
CA LEU A 26 -11.73 -25.24 35.04
C LEU A 26 -12.71 -25.36 33.85
N VAL A 27 -14.01 -25.55 34.12
CA VAL A 27 -15.04 -25.63 33.07
C VAL A 27 -15.08 -24.34 32.26
N VAL A 28 -15.09 -23.16 32.91
CA VAL A 28 -15.05 -21.86 32.21
C VAL A 28 -13.82 -21.75 31.32
N LEU A 29 -12.62 -22.09 31.80
CA LEU A 29 -11.41 -22.06 30.97
C LEU A 29 -11.48 -23.03 29.78
N THR A 30 -11.98 -24.25 29.96
CA THR A 30 -12.12 -25.20 28.83
C THR A 30 -13.10 -24.69 27.76
N VAL A 31 -14.22 -24.08 28.15
CA VAL A 31 -15.17 -23.46 27.21
C VAL A 31 -14.54 -22.25 26.49
N LEU A 32 -13.81 -21.40 27.21
CA LEU A 32 -13.11 -20.25 26.60
C LEU A 32 -12.05 -20.69 25.57
N LEU A 33 -11.29 -21.75 25.85
CA LEU A 33 -10.31 -22.29 24.89
C LEU A 33 -10.99 -22.80 23.61
N ILE A 34 -12.07 -23.58 23.73
CA ILE A 34 -12.83 -24.09 22.58
C ILE A 34 -13.42 -22.95 21.74
N LEU A 35 -14.02 -21.95 22.39
CA LEU A 35 -14.58 -20.77 21.70
C LEU A 35 -13.49 -19.92 21.04
N SER A 36 -12.32 -19.76 21.67
CA SER A 36 -11.18 -19.03 21.10
C SER A 36 -10.66 -19.70 19.82
N SER A 37 -10.45 -21.03 19.85
CA SER A 37 -10.01 -21.78 18.66
C SER A 37 -10.97 -21.66 17.48
N PHE A 38 -12.28 -21.69 17.73
CA PHE A 38 -13.29 -21.50 16.68
C PHE A 38 -13.37 -20.04 16.21
N GLY A 39 -13.25 -19.08 17.13
CA GLY A 39 -13.24 -17.65 16.85
C GLY A 39 -12.11 -17.25 15.88
N MET A 40 -10.89 -17.79 16.09
CA MET A 40 -9.74 -17.51 15.22
C MET A 40 -9.96 -17.97 13.77
N TYR A 41 -10.61 -19.13 13.57
CA TYR A 41 -10.94 -19.62 12.22
C TYR A 41 -11.97 -18.72 11.52
N LEU A 42 -13.02 -18.29 12.23
CA LEU A 42 -14.01 -17.35 11.68
C LEU A 42 -13.41 -15.97 11.42
N TYR A 43 -12.47 -15.53 12.27
CA TYR A 43 -11.77 -14.25 12.13
C TYR A 43 -10.98 -14.19 10.81
N HIS A 44 -10.08 -15.13 10.55
CA HIS A 44 -9.29 -15.14 9.31
C HIS A 44 -10.17 -15.20 8.04
N ARG A 45 -11.27 -15.95 8.07
CA ARG A 45 -12.22 -15.99 6.94
C ARG A 45 -12.95 -14.65 6.74
N SER A 46 -13.32 -13.97 7.82
CA SER A 46 -13.99 -12.66 7.78
C SER A 46 -13.03 -11.57 7.30
N LEU A 47 -11.77 -11.65 7.72
CA LEU A 47 -10.67 -10.80 7.28
C LEU A 47 -10.40 -10.92 5.78
N ALA A 48 -10.26 -12.15 5.26
CA ALA A 48 -10.03 -12.36 3.83
C ALA A 48 -11.16 -11.72 2.99
N TYR A 49 -12.42 -12.04 3.32
CA TYR A 49 -13.58 -11.43 2.69
C TYR A 49 -13.60 -9.89 2.78
N ALA A 50 -13.12 -9.32 3.90
CA ALA A 50 -13.01 -7.88 4.06
C ALA A 50 -11.94 -7.27 3.14
N LYS A 51 -10.76 -7.91 3.03
CA LYS A 51 -9.68 -7.53 2.09
C LYS A 51 -10.17 -7.57 0.64
N ASP A 52 -10.84 -8.65 0.26
CA ASP A 52 -11.46 -8.83 -1.06
C ASP A 52 -12.48 -7.71 -1.35
N THR A 53 -13.39 -7.44 -0.39
CA THR A 53 -14.43 -6.39 -0.51
C THR A 53 -13.83 -5.00 -0.71
N VAL A 54 -12.73 -4.67 -0.03
CA VAL A 54 -12.04 -3.38 -0.19
C VAL A 54 -11.28 -3.31 -1.51
N CYS A 55 -10.61 -4.39 -1.93
CA CYS A 55 -9.96 -4.44 -3.24
C CYS A 55 -10.95 -4.23 -4.39
N GLU A 56 -12.07 -4.94 -4.37
CA GLU A 56 -13.14 -4.79 -5.37
C GLU A 56 -13.75 -3.37 -5.36
N THR A 57 -13.79 -2.72 -4.19
CA THR A 57 -14.23 -1.32 -4.06
C THR A 57 -13.21 -0.34 -4.63
N ASN A 58 -11.91 -0.58 -4.40
CA ASN A 58 -10.82 0.22 -4.97
C ASN A 58 -10.84 0.16 -6.50
N LEU A 59 -11.01 -1.03 -7.08
CA LEU A 59 -11.11 -1.22 -8.54
C LEU A 59 -12.32 -0.49 -9.15
N ARG A 60 -13.50 -0.57 -8.51
CA ARG A 60 -14.69 0.21 -8.92
C ARG A 60 -14.43 1.71 -8.87
N ALA A 61 -13.78 2.20 -7.79
CA ALA A 61 -13.45 3.61 -7.64
C ALA A 61 -12.45 4.10 -8.70
N LEU A 62 -11.43 3.30 -9.01
CA LEU A 62 -10.46 3.56 -10.08
C LEU A 62 -11.15 3.61 -11.45
N GLN A 63 -12.01 2.64 -11.77
CA GLN A 63 -12.78 2.65 -13.02
C GLN A 63 -13.63 3.91 -13.16
N GLU A 64 -14.37 4.30 -12.12
CA GLU A 64 -15.20 5.51 -12.14
C GLU A 64 -14.35 6.79 -12.27
N SER A 65 -13.13 6.79 -11.73
CA SER A 65 -12.16 7.88 -11.91
C SER A 65 -11.63 7.95 -13.35
N ILE A 66 -11.40 6.79 -13.98
CA ILE A 66 -10.98 6.67 -15.39
C ILE A 66 -12.12 7.12 -16.32
N ILE A 67 -13.37 6.78 -16.02
CA ILE A 67 -14.55 7.28 -16.74
C ILE A 67 -14.60 8.82 -16.69
N LEU A 68 -14.44 9.41 -15.49
CA LEU A 68 -14.41 10.86 -15.31
C LEU A 68 -13.25 11.53 -16.07
N TYR A 69 -12.05 10.94 -16.05
CA TYR A 69 -10.93 11.40 -16.86
C TYR A 69 -11.25 11.36 -18.36
N SER A 70 -11.82 10.26 -18.85
CA SER A 70 -12.16 10.11 -20.28
C SER A 70 -13.22 11.11 -20.73
N ALA A 71 -14.16 11.47 -19.85
CA ALA A 71 -15.17 12.49 -20.11
C ALA A 71 -14.62 13.93 -20.16
N GLU A 72 -13.44 14.19 -19.59
CA GLU A 72 -12.75 15.49 -19.67
C GLU A 72 -11.75 15.57 -20.83
N ASN A 73 -11.16 14.46 -21.26
CA ASN A 73 -10.06 14.43 -22.23
C ASN A 73 -10.40 13.77 -23.58
N ASP A 74 -11.60 13.16 -23.72
CA ASP A 74 -12.04 12.30 -24.85
C ASP A 74 -11.09 11.14 -25.18
N ALA A 75 -10.25 10.77 -24.22
CA ALA A 75 -9.21 9.76 -24.33
C ALA A 75 -9.01 9.06 -22.99
N LEU A 76 -8.67 7.78 -23.04
CA LEU A 76 -8.29 6.98 -21.86
C LEU A 76 -6.83 7.24 -21.45
N PRO A 77 -6.56 7.31 -20.13
CA PRO A 77 -5.22 7.58 -19.63
C PRO A 77 -4.28 6.39 -19.85
N GLY A 78 -3.00 6.66 -20.05
CA GLY A 78 -1.96 5.63 -20.19
C GLY A 78 -1.45 5.07 -18.85
N THR A 79 -1.68 5.77 -17.75
CA THR A 79 -1.30 5.35 -16.39
C THR A 79 -2.26 5.94 -15.35
N LEU A 80 -2.46 5.25 -14.23
CA LEU A 80 -3.26 5.72 -13.10
C LEU A 80 -2.73 7.06 -12.52
N GLY A 81 -1.44 7.35 -12.69
CA GLY A 81 -0.83 8.64 -12.29
C GLY A 81 -1.32 9.86 -13.09
N GLN A 82 -2.06 9.68 -14.19
CA GLN A 82 -2.71 10.77 -14.91
C GLN A 82 -4.06 11.19 -14.27
N LEU A 83 -4.56 10.46 -13.27
CA LEU A 83 -5.81 10.75 -12.59
C LEU A 83 -5.64 11.88 -11.55
N LYS A 84 -6.31 13.02 -11.77
CA LYS A 84 -6.42 14.10 -10.78
C LYS A 84 -7.14 13.61 -9.52
N LEU A 85 -6.76 14.12 -8.34
CA LEU A 85 -7.45 13.87 -7.06
C LEU A 85 -8.98 14.04 -7.17
N GLU A 86 -9.46 15.05 -7.90
CA GLU A 86 -10.90 15.29 -8.09
C GLU A 86 -11.63 14.14 -8.82
N HIS A 87 -10.95 13.40 -9.71
CA HIS A 87 -11.51 12.19 -10.31
C HIS A 87 -11.59 11.07 -9.27
N LEU A 88 -10.55 10.90 -8.46
CA LEU A 88 -10.46 9.88 -7.41
C LEU A 88 -11.51 10.08 -6.31
N GLU A 89 -11.69 11.32 -5.82
CA GLU A 89 -12.71 11.64 -4.82
C GLU A 89 -14.13 11.34 -5.33
N LYS A 90 -14.45 11.76 -6.57
CA LYS A 90 -15.77 11.52 -7.20
C LYS A 90 -15.99 10.05 -7.52
N GLY A 91 -15.00 9.36 -8.07
CA GLY A 91 -15.06 7.94 -8.41
C GLY A 91 -15.24 7.07 -7.18
N TYR A 92 -14.50 7.35 -6.10
CA TYR A 92 -14.67 6.67 -4.82
C TYR A 92 -16.01 6.97 -4.16
N ALA A 93 -16.50 8.22 -4.19
CA ALA A 93 -17.82 8.57 -3.68
C ALA A 93 -18.94 7.76 -4.37
N LYS A 94 -18.88 7.63 -5.70
CA LYS A 94 -19.83 6.85 -6.50
C LYS A 94 -19.74 5.34 -6.23
N ALA A 95 -18.52 4.79 -6.11
CA ALA A 95 -18.31 3.38 -5.76
C ALA A 95 -18.83 3.04 -4.33
N MET A 96 -18.69 3.96 -3.38
CA MET A 96 -19.16 3.80 -2.00
C MET A 96 -20.68 3.80 -1.87
N GLU A 97 -21.38 4.62 -2.66
CA GLU A 97 -22.84 4.74 -2.62
C GLU A 97 -23.53 3.38 -2.89
N ALA A 98 -22.99 2.61 -3.84
CA ALA A 98 -23.53 1.31 -4.25
C ALA A 98 -23.49 0.21 -3.16
N ARG A 99 -22.68 0.36 -2.09
CA ARG A 99 -22.45 -0.71 -1.09
C ARG A 99 -22.54 -0.28 0.38
N GLY A 100 -22.64 1.02 0.67
CA GLY A 100 -23.26 1.58 1.88
C GLY A 100 -22.69 1.16 3.25
N TRP A 101 -23.09 0.00 3.75
CA TRP A 101 -22.72 -0.53 5.08
C TRP A 101 -21.68 -1.64 5.04
N LEU A 102 -21.66 -2.46 3.98
CA LEU A 102 -20.75 -3.62 3.88
C LEU A 102 -19.30 -3.18 3.83
N ILE A 103 -18.98 -2.16 3.01
CA ILE A 103 -17.62 -1.60 2.96
C ILE A 103 -17.22 -1.02 4.32
N LYS A 104 -18.11 -0.29 5.01
CA LYS A 104 -17.81 0.28 6.34
C LYS A 104 -17.48 -0.81 7.37
N ALA A 105 -18.16 -1.96 7.31
CA ALA A 105 -17.83 -3.12 8.13
C ALA A 105 -16.49 -3.76 7.73
N SER A 106 -16.24 -3.95 6.43
CA SER A 106 -14.97 -4.53 5.93
C SER A 106 -13.75 -3.66 6.24
N THR A 107 -13.82 -2.34 6.00
CA THR A 107 -12.77 -1.39 6.38
C THR A 107 -12.55 -1.34 7.89
N LEU A 108 -13.61 -1.50 8.71
CA LEU A 108 -13.47 -1.57 10.16
C LEU A 108 -12.76 -2.87 10.60
N LEU A 109 -13.08 -4.02 9.99
CA LEU A 109 -12.41 -5.29 10.27
C LEU A 109 -10.92 -5.24 9.92
N ILE A 110 -10.54 -4.72 8.74
CA ILE A 110 -9.13 -4.55 8.35
C ILE A 110 -8.39 -3.64 9.34
N LYS A 111 -9.03 -2.57 9.83
CA LYS A 111 -8.46 -1.65 10.83
C LYS A 111 -8.22 -2.28 12.21
N PHE A 112 -8.84 -3.43 12.51
CA PHE A 112 -8.52 -4.21 13.72
C PHE A 112 -7.42 -5.26 13.48
N ASP A 113 -7.16 -5.63 12.23
CA ASP A 113 -6.13 -6.62 11.85
C ASP A 113 -4.76 -6.00 11.55
N ALA A 114 -4.74 -4.75 11.08
CA ALA A 114 -3.56 -4.03 10.64
C ALA A 114 -2.65 -3.56 11.81
N SER A 115 -2.17 -4.50 12.63
CA SER A 115 -1.16 -4.26 13.69
C SER A 115 0.28 -4.32 13.18
N SER A 116 0.46 -4.27 11.86
CA SER A 116 1.75 -4.17 11.14
C SER A 116 1.47 -3.62 9.74
N TYR A 117 2.43 -2.88 9.18
CA TYR A 117 2.37 -2.15 7.90
C TYR A 117 1.40 -0.94 7.89
N ALA A 118 1.99 0.27 7.94
CA ALA A 118 1.26 1.54 7.78
C ALA A 118 0.66 1.72 6.35
N TYR A 119 1.17 0.94 5.38
CA TYR A 119 0.86 1.05 3.95
C TYR A 119 -0.48 0.46 3.50
N ALA A 120 -1.39 0.10 4.41
CA ALA A 120 -2.76 -0.30 4.08
C ALA A 120 -3.63 0.89 3.59
N GLN A 121 -3.15 1.60 2.56
CA GLN A 121 -3.63 2.89 2.09
C GLN A 121 -4.86 2.74 1.19
N PHE A 122 -5.97 2.34 1.80
CA PHE A 122 -7.28 2.27 1.15
C PHE A 122 -7.73 3.64 0.61
N LEU A 123 -8.48 3.63 -0.50
CA LEU A 123 -8.96 4.81 -1.26
C LEU A 123 -9.99 5.71 -0.51
N THR A 124 -10.05 5.69 0.82
CA THR A 124 -11.00 6.57 1.55
C THR A 124 -10.73 8.04 1.32
N TYR A 125 -11.80 8.83 1.31
CA TYR A 125 -11.80 10.30 1.28
C TYR A 125 -10.76 10.94 2.22
N GLU A 126 -10.64 10.46 3.47
CA GLU A 126 -9.67 10.98 4.45
C GLU A 126 -8.20 10.66 4.12
N ASN A 127 -7.94 9.62 3.32
CA ASN A 127 -6.60 9.30 2.81
C ASN A 127 -6.32 10.08 1.52
N LEU A 128 -7.23 10.04 0.55
CA LEU A 128 -7.14 10.79 -0.72
C LEU A 128 -6.77 12.26 -0.48
N LYS A 129 -7.46 12.91 0.45
CA LYS A 129 -7.22 14.30 0.85
C LYS A 129 -5.85 14.57 1.50
N ARG A 130 -5.15 13.55 2.03
CA ARG A 130 -3.81 13.67 2.64
C ARG A 130 -2.69 13.46 1.62
N TYR A 131 -2.85 12.52 0.70
CA TYR A 131 -1.79 12.09 -0.23
C TYR A 131 -1.87 12.78 -1.60
N GLY A 132 -2.98 13.45 -1.94
CA GLY A 132 -3.08 14.24 -3.16
C GLY A 132 -3.35 13.38 -4.39
N ALA A 133 -2.43 13.35 -5.34
CA ALA A 133 -2.49 12.48 -6.52
C ALA A 133 -1.15 11.75 -6.71
N THR A 134 -0.71 11.05 -5.67
CA THR A 134 0.51 10.23 -5.66
C THR A 134 0.19 8.76 -5.95
N GLU A 135 1.20 8.00 -6.36
CA GLU A 135 1.09 6.58 -6.69
C GLU A 135 0.75 5.69 -5.47
N GLU A 136 1.16 6.13 -4.28
CA GLU A 136 0.91 5.49 -2.97
C GLU A 136 -0.58 5.33 -2.63
N ILE A 137 -1.48 6.01 -3.36
CA ILE A 137 -2.93 6.00 -3.12
C ILE A 137 -3.57 4.64 -3.50
N PHE A 138 -2.89 3.83 -4.30
CA PHE A 138 -3.46 2.69 -5.00
C PHE A 138 -2.99 1.33 -4.44
N HIS A 139 -3.20 1.12 -3.13
CA HIS A 139 -2.77 -0.11 -2.46
C HIS A 139 -3.91 -1.13 -2.22
N CYS A 140 -3.62 -2.41 -2.40
CA CYS A 140 -4.53 -3.52 -2.12
C CYS A 140 -4.25 -4.12 -0.73
N PRO A 141 -5.27 -4.35 0.14
CA PRO A 141 -5.07 -4.99 1.45
C PRO A 141 -4.50 -6.43 1.42
N GLY A 142 -4.43 -7.06 0.24
CA GLY A 142 -3.77 -8.35 -0.02
C GLY A 142 -2.37 -8.23 -0.66
N ASP A 143 -1.83 -7.01 -0.77
CA ASP A 143 -0.46 -6.77 -1.24
C ASP A 143 0.54 -6.76 -0.08
N HIS A 144 1.69 -7.38 -0.33
CA HIS A 144 2.83 -7.54 0.59
C HIS A 144 4.17 -7.22 -0.10
N ASN A 145 4.15 -6.76 -1.37
CA ASN A 145 5.33 -6.54 -2.21
C ASN A 145 5.79 -5.07 -2.26
N GLY A 146 5.07 -4.15 -1.61
CA GLY A 146 5.48 -2.73 -1.47
C GLY A 146 5.49 -1.89 -2.75
N GLY A 147 4.87 -2.36 -3.84
CA GLY A 147 4.85 -1.67 -5.13
C GLY A 147 3.43 -1.27 -5.57
N ALA A 148 3.23 -1.19 -6.89
CA ALA A 148 1.89 -1.04 -7.46
C ALA A 148 1.02 -2.26 -7.11
N SER A 149 -0.19 -2.02 -6.61
CA SER A 149 -1.19 -3.09 -6.42
C SER A 149 -2.17 -3.20 -7.58
N TYR A 150 -2.33 -2.12 -8.36
CA TYR A 150 -3.27 -2.01 -9.46
C TYR A 150 -2.58 -1.47 -10.72
N GLY A 151 -2.94 -2.03 -11.87
CA GLY A 151 -2.50 -1.55 -13.19
C GLY A 151 -3.67 -1.15 -14.09
N ILE A 152 -3.43 -0.26 -15.05
CA ILE A 152 -4.36 0.06 -16.14
C ILE A 152 -4.02 -0.74 -17.40
N ASN A 153 -5.02 -1.04 -18.24
CA ASN A 153 -4.80 -1.75 -19.50
C ASN A 153 -4.16 -0.83 -20.55
N GLY A 154 -2.86 -1.02 -20.82
CA GLY A 154 -2.10 -0.22 -21.79
C GLY A 154 -2.61 -0.34 -23.23
N ALA A 155 -3.34 -1.41 -23.57
CA ALA A 155 -3.97 -1.54 -24.88
C ALA A 155 -5.22 -0.62 -25.06
N LEU A 156 -5.58 0.16 -24.04
CA LEU A 156 -6.66 1.15 -24.10
C LEU A 156 -6.18 2.62 -24.14
N GLU A 157 -4.88 2.89 -23.97
CA GLU A 157 -4.33 4.26 -23.97
C GLU A 157 -4.77 5.06 -25.21
N GLY A 158 -5.22 6.30 -24.99
CA GLY A 158 -5.60 7.22 -26.07
C GLY A 158 -6.91 6.92 -26.79
N LYS A 159 -7.61 5.80 -26.50
CA LYS A 159 -8.93 5.49 -27.09
C LYS A 159 -10.03 6.27 -26.40
N SER A 160 -11.08 6.68 -27.14
CA SER A 160 -12.29 7.22 -26.51
C SER A 160 -13.08 6.09 -25.83
N TRP A 161 -13.82 6.41 -24.76
CA TRP A 161 -14.59 5.43 -23.99
C TRP A 161 -15.66 4.70 -24.84
N ALA A 162 -16.11 5.33 -25.93
CA ALA A 162 -17.05 4.72 -26.87
C ALA A 162 -16.47 3.49 -27.60
N ASP A 163 -15.18 3.51 -27.95
CA ASP A 163 -14.51 2.51 -28.79
C ASP A 163 -14.06 1.25 -28.02
N VAL A 164 -14.19 1.26 -26.70
CA VAL A 164 -13.83 0.14 -25.82
C VAL A 164 -14.97 -0.89 -25.80
N GLY A 165 -14.65 -2.19 -25.87
CA GLY A 165 -15.66 -3.26 -25.74
C GLY A 165 -16.19 -3.41 -24.31
N GLU A 166 -17.45 -3.79 -24.15
CA GLU A 166 -18.14 -3.84 -22.84
C GLU A 166 -17.47 -4.77 -21.80
N HIS A 167 -16.82 -5.84 -22.26
CA HIS A 167 -16.08 -6.79 -21.43
C HIS A 167 -14.57 -6.56 -21.40
N ALA A 168 -14.07 -5.47 -22.01
CA ALA A 168 -12.65 -5.13 -21.95
C ALA A 168 -12.28 -4.73 -20.51
N ILE A 169 -11.22 -5.36 -19.98
CA ILE A 169 -10.65 -4.99 -18.69
C ILE A 169 -10.03 -3.60 -18.80
N VAL A 170 -10.40 -2.70 -17.90
CA VAL A 170 -9.91 -1.31 -17.85
C VAL A 170 -8.79 -1.18 -16.81
N VAL A 171 -9.01 -1.70 -15.60
CA VAL A 171 -8.07 -1.64 -14.46
C VAL A 171 -8.18 -2.94 -13.66
N ALA A 172 -7.06 -3.46 -13.15
CA ALA A 172 -7.01 -4.78 -12.50
C ALA A 172 -5.87 -4.90 -11.46
N ASP A 173 -5.92 -5.93 -10.62
CA ASP A 173 -4.81 -6.32 -9.73
C ASP A 173 -3.56 -6.61 -10.56
N SER A 174 -2.48 -5.84 -10.36
CA SER A 174 -1.20 -6.06 -11.05
C SER A 174 -0.05 -5.44 -10.27
N ASP A 175 1.12 -6.10 -10.30
CA ASP A 175 2.39 -5.59 -9.78
C ASP A 175 3.00 -4.51 -10.70
N LYS A 176 2.31 -4.16 -11.80
CA LYS A 176 2.70 -3.17 -12.80
C LYS A 176 1.63 -2.09 -12.91
N TYR A 177 2.04 -0.82 -12.97
CA TYR A 177 1.14 0.32 -13.22
C TYR A 177 0.38 0.23 -14.56
N VAL A 178 0.94 -0.48 -15.54
CA VAL A 178 0.36 -0.74 -16.85
C VAL A 178 0.54 -2.23 -17.17
N PHE A 179 -0.53 -2.88 -17.60
CA PHE A 179 -0.53 -4.28 -18.05
C PHE A 179 -0.99 -4.40 -19.50
N HIS A 180 -0.61 -5.50 -20.17
CA HIS A 180 -0.96 -5.75 -21.58
C HIS A 180 -1.66 -7.10 -21.80
N SER A 181 -1.57 -8.02 -20.83
CA SER A 181 -2.09 -9.38 -20.89
C SER A 181 -2.72 -9.81 -19.56
N ILE A 182 -3.43 -10.93 -19.55
CA ILE A 182 -4.00 -11.51 -18.32
C ILE A 182 -2.90 -12.18 -17.46
N ASP A 183 -1.77 -12.57 -18.07
CA ASP A 183 -0.60 -13.11 -17.36
C ASP A 183 0.19 -12.04 -16.57
N ASP A 184 -0.04 -10.75 -16.84
CA ASP A 184 0.49 -9.63 -16.06
C ASP A 184 -0.26 -9.39 -14.73
N LEU A 185 -1.36 -10.12 -14.47
CA LEU A 185 -2.27 -9.86 -13.36
C LEU A 185 -1.94 -10.64 -12.08
N SER A 186 -2.04 -9.95 -10.95
CA SER A 186 -1.50 -10.41 -9.67
C SER A 186 -2.52 -11.17 -8.83
N LYS A 187 -2.19 -12.43 -8.51
CA LYS A 187 -3.11 -13.41 -7.91
C LYS A 187 -3.21 -13.27 -6.38
N ARG A 188 -3.52 -12.04 -5.93
CA ARG A 188 -3.48 -11.58 -4.53
C ARG A 188 -4.61 -12.14 -3.66
N HIS A 189 -5.70 -12.61 -4.27
CA HIS A 189 -6.94 -12.98 -3.57
C HIS A 189 -7.22 -14.48 -3.71
N ASN A 190 -6.60 -15.30 -2.86
CA ASN A 190 -6.77 -16.77 -2.84
C ASN A 190 -6.59 -17.41 -4.24
N HIS A 191 -5.44 -17.12 -4.87
CA HIS A 191 -5.07 -17.51 -6.24
C HIS A 191 -5.85 -16.82 -7.38
N LYS A 192 -6.75 -15.88 -7.09
CA LYS A 192 -7.46 -15.06 -8.07
C LYS A 192 -6.87 -13.64 -8.15
N ALA A 193 -7.07 -13.01 -9.31
CA ALA A 193 -6.92 -11.57 -9.51
C ALA A 193 -8.31 -10.97 -9.75
N PHE A 194 -8.58 -9.77 -9.25
CA PHE A 194 -9.77 -8.98 -9.58
C PHE A 194 -9.50 -8.03 -10.74
N ALA A 195 -10.50 -7.84 -11.60
CA ALA A 195 -10.41 -7.02 -12.80
C ALA A 195 -11.71 -6.25 -13.05
N ALA A 196 -11.66 -4.93 -13.17
CA ALA A 196 -12.80 -4.10 -13.53
C ALA A 196 -12.96 -4.01 -15.06
N VAL A 197 -14.11 -4.43 -15.57
CA VAL A 197 -14.46 -4.37 -17.01
C VAL A 197 -15.36 -3.17 -17.31
N LYS A 198 -15.29 -2.65 -18.54
CA LYS A 198 -15.97 -1.40 -18.98
C LYS A 198 -17.43 -1.28 -18.53
N SER A 199 -18.19 -2.38 -18.49
CA SER A 199 -19.59 -2.44 -18.02
C SER A 199 -19.83 -1.98 -16.57
N GLY A 200 -18.80 -1.90 -15.72
CA GLY A 200 -18.89 -1.54 -14.29
C GLY A 200 -18.91 -2.73 -13.33
N GLU A 201 -18.74 -3.94 -13.86
CA GLU A 201 -18.54 -5.16 -13.09
C GLU A 201 -17.06 -5.37 -12.75
N VAL A 202 -16.79 -5.95 -11.58
CA VAL A 202 -15.46 -6.47 -11.24
C VAL A 202 -15.55 -7.99 -11.27
N VAL A 203 -14.75 -8.60 -12.15
CA VAL A 203 -14.74 -10.05 -12.38
C VAL A 203 -13.58 -10.71 -11.62
N GLU A 204 -13.79 -11.97 -11.22
CA GLU A 204 -12.78 -12.84 -10.63
C GLU A 204 -12.08 -13.64 -11.74
N LEU A 205 -10.77 -13.48 -11.89
CA LEU A 205 -9.97 -14.18 -12.90
C LEU A 205 -9.23 -15.38 -12.29
N GLU A 206 -9.80 -16.57 -12.47
CA GLU A 206 -9.13 -17.85 -12.25
C GLU A 206 -8.38 -18.26 -13.53
N VAL A 207 -7.06 -18.04 -13.56
CA VAL A 207 -6.23 -18.19 -14.78
C VAL A 207 -6.20 -19.62 -15.36
N GLU A 208 -6.60 -20.65 -14.62
CA GLU A 208 -6.80 -22.01 -15.17
C GLU A 208 -7.99 -22.14 -16.16
N LYS A 209 -8.86 -21.13 -16.30
CA LYS A 209 -10.13 -21.24 -17.07
C LYS A 209 -10.31 -20.24 -18.21
N VAL A 210 -9.44 -19.23 -18.35
CA VAL A 210 -9.65 -18.13 -19.31
C VAL A 210 -9.41 -18.56 -20.77
N ALA A 211 -8.67 -19.65 -21.00
CA ALA A 211 -8.43 -20.25 -22.32
C ALA A 211 -9.70 -20.77 -23.06
N ALA A 212 -10.90 -20.50 -22.55
CA ALA A 212 -12.19 -20.80 -23.15
C ALA A 212 -13.01 -19.55 -23.52
N ILE A 213 -12.45 -18.34 -23.41
CA ILE A 213 -13.15 -17.06 -23.65
C ILE A 213 -12.64 -16.33 -24.90
N GLU A 214 -11.49 -16.73 -25.46
CA GLU A 214 -10.91 -16.12 -26.67
C GLU A 214 -11.52 -16.61 -27.99
N GLU A 215 -12.35 -17.67 -27.99
CA GLU A 215 -12.80 -18.37 -29.21
C GLU A 215 -14.07 -17.78 -29.88
N GLU A 216 -14.64 -16.67 -29.38
CA GLU A 216 -15.89 -16.08 -29.93
C GLU A 216 -15.73 -14.69 -30.57
N ILE A 217 -14.53 -14.31 -31.04
CA ILE A 217 -14.33 -13.16 -31.96
C ILE A 217 -13.35 -13.49 -33.10
N GLU A 218 -13.76 -14.34 -34.05
CA GLU A 218 -13.24 -14.28 -35.43
C GLU A 218 -14.28 -13.62 -36.37
N PRO A 219 -13.92 -12.57 -37.14
CA PRO A 219 -14.77 -12.07 -38.20
C PRO A 219 -14.77 -13.03 -39.40
N GLU A 220 -15.94 -13.34 -39.96
CA GLU A 220 -16.13 -14.29 -41.07
C GLU A 220 -15.46 -13.81 -42.40
N VAL A 221 -14.14 -13.96 -42.50
CA VAL A 221 -13.37 -13.73 -43.73
C VAL A 221 -13.41 -15.01 -44.56
N LYS A 222 -13.95 -14.92 -45.78
CA LYS A 222 -14.11 -16.08 -46.67
C LYS A 222 -12.77 -16.54 -47.22
N ASP A 223 -12.34 -17.73 -46.80
CA ASP A 223 -11.11 -18.37 -47.25
C ASP A 223 -11.26 -18.96 -48.67
N ASP A 224 -10.86 -18.17 -49.66
CA ASP A 224 -10.35 -18.65 -50.93
C ASP A 224 -8.83 -18.40 -50.98
N HIS A 225 -7.96 -19.32 -50.52
CA HIS A 225 -6.89 -19.95 -51.33
C HIS A 225 -5.96 -20.91 -50.54
N HIS A 226 -5.80 -22.14 -51.07
CA HIS A 226 -4.96 -23.24 -50.54
C HIS A 226 -3.55 -22.87 -50.01
N PRO A 227 -3.18 -23.30 -48.78
CA PRO A 227 -1.80 -23.18 -48.29
C PRO A 227 -0.89 -24.29 -48.85
N THR A 228 0.17 -23.89 -49.57
CA THR A 228 1.23 -24.82 -50.01
C THR A 228 2.31 -24.98 -48.94
N ARG A 229 2.50 -26.21 -48.44
CA ARG A 229 3.53 -26.53 -47.43
C ARG A 229 4.93 -26.36 -48.01
N ARG A 230 5.76 -25.49 -47.43
CA ARG A 230 7.18 -25.35 -47.81
C ARG A 230 8.04 -26.49 -47.23
N PRO A 231 8.95 -27.12 -48.00
CA PRO A 231 9.81 -28.20 -47.50
C PRO A 231 10.88 -27.76 -46.49
N TRP A 232 11.34 -28.74 -45.70
CA TRP A 232 12.29 -28.62 -44.58
C TRP A 232 13.75 -28.25 -44.96
N TRP A 233 14.06 -28.04 -46.24
CA TRP A 233 15.41 -27.76 -46.74
C TRP A 233 15.63 -26.30 -47.20
N TRP A 234 14.67 -25.40 -46.96
CA TRP A 234 14.82 -23.98 -47.29
C TRP A 234 15.55 -23.21 -46.17
N ARG A 235 16.68 -22.59 -46.50
CA ARG A 235 17.38 -21.59 -45.67
C ARG A 235 17.58 -20.29 -46.48
N PRO A 236 17.47 -19.10 -45.87
CA PRO A 236 17.87 -17.85 -46.52
C PRO A 236 19.40 -17.76 -46.67
N PRO A 237 19.92 -16.95 -47.61
CA PRO A 237 21.35 -16.70 -47.76
C PRO A 237 21.92 -15.90 -46.58
N ARG A 238 23.25 -16.00 -46.38
CA ARG A 238 24.01 -14.91 -45.75
C ARG A 238 24.31 -13.84 -46.79
N HIS A 239 24.48 -12.62 -46.32
CA HIS A 239 25.23 -11.59 -47.01
C HIS A 239 26.35 -11.18 -46.05
N ASP A 240 27.58 -11.35 -46.49
CA ASP A 240 28.78 -10.83 -45.87
C ASP A 240 29.33 -9.72 -46.83
N ASP A 241 30.41 -9.04 -46.44
CA ASP A 241 31.23 -8.08 -47.21
C ASP A 241 30.60 -6.68 -47.53
N ASP A 242 31.28 -5.51 -47.42
CA ASP A 242 32.49 -5.11 -46.67
C ASP A 242 32.72 -3.55 -46.63
N GLU A 243 33.64 -3.11 -45.77
CA GLU A 243 34.59 -1.94 -45.84
C GLU A 243 34.19 -0.44 -45.83
N GLU A 244 35.07 0.33 -45.13
CA GLU A 244 35.64 1.70 -45.31
C GLU A 244 34.75 2.93 -45.65
N ASP A 245 35.00 4.21 -45.25
CA ASP A 245 35.83 4.94 -44.24
C ASP A 245 35.47 6.47 -44.40
N ASP A 246 35.84 7.49 -43.61
CA ASP A 246 36.33 7.74 -42.22
C ASP A 246 36.28 9.30 -41.96
N ALA A 247 36.58 9.78 -40.74
CA ALA A 247 36.92 11.18 -40.36
C ALA A 247 35.79 12.27 -40.41
N ASP A 248 35.81 13.42 -39.70
CA ASP A 248 36.52 13.92 -38.49
C ASP A 248 35.78 15.20 -37.97
N ASP A 249 36.43 16.02 -37.12
CA ASP A 249 36.06 17.36 -36.60
C ASP A 249 34.99 17.38 -35.48
N ASP A 250 35.32 17.57 -34.20
CA ASP A 250 35.93 18.73 -33.50
C ASP A 250 34.90 19.72 -32.92
N TYR A 251 34.77 19.68 -31.58
CA TYR A 251 34.70 20.88 -30.76
C TYR A 251 35.24 20.52 -29.36
N GLY A 252 36.48 20.91 -29.08
CA GLY A 252 37.25 20.43 -27.92
C GLY A 252 36.87 20.99 -26.54
N ASP A 253 37.57 20.44 -25.54
CA ASP A 253 37.54 20.85 -24.13
C ASP A 253 38.05 22.28 -23.91
N ASP A 254 37.57 22.92 -22.84
CA ASP A 254 38.44 23.68 -21.94
C ASP A 254 38.31 23.00 -20.56
N ASP A 255 39.40 22.40 -20.08
CA ASP A 255 39.51 21.84 -18.73
C ASP A 255 39.32 22.95 -17.66
N ASP A 256 38.85 22.57 -16.47
CA ASP A 256 39.72 22.70 -15.30
C ASP A 256 39.29 21.86 -14.09
N ASP A 257 40.31 21.23 -13.51
CA ASP A 257 40.48 20.78 -12.12
C ASP A 257 39.63 19.65 -11.48
N LEU A 258 40.20 18.44 -11.65
CA LEU A 258 40.85 17.63 -10.59
C LEU A 258 40.08 16.52 -9.83
N VAL A 259 40.66 15.32 -9.99
CA VAL A 259 40.80 14.21 -9.01
C VAL A 259 39.56 13.36 -8.69
N LYS A 260 39.57 12.17 -9.30
CA LYS A 260 39.14 10.93 -8.63
C LYS A 260 40.37 10.20 -8.08
N LYS A 261 40.47 10.02 -6.74
CA LYS A 261 40.51 8.68 -6.09
C LYS A 261 40.84 8.70 -4.59
N ASP A 262 40.30 7.67 -3.93
CA ASP A 262 40.81 6.93 -2.77
C ASP A 262 41.28 7.69 -1.51
N SER A 263 40.46 7.67 -0.46
CA SER A 263 40.91 7.40 0.91
C SER A 263 39.74 7.14 1.87
N ASP A 264 39.92 6.21 2.81
CA ASP A 264 38.96 5.93 3.88
C ASP A 264 38.77 7.14 4.79
N THR A 265 37.57 7.72 4.78
CA THR A 265 37.09 8.63 5.84
C THR A 265 35.61 8.35 6.12
N PRO A 266 35.18 8.30 7.39
CA PRO A 266 33.76 8.19 7.71
C PRO A 266 33.02 9.43 7.21
N VAL A 267 31.88 9.24 6.53
CA VAL A 267 30.99 10.36 6.20
C VAL A 267 30.58 11.05 7.49
N ALA A 268 30.95 12.33 7.61
CA ALA A 268 30.67 13.15 8.78
C ALA A 268 29.18 13.53 8.79
N VAL A 269 28.35 12.60 9.28
CA VAL A 269 26.91 12.83 9.51
C VAL A 269 26.76 13.98 10.51
N SER A 270 26.47 15.17 9.99
CA SER A 270 26.13 16.34 10.80
C SER A 270 24.83 16.08 11.55
N VAL A 271 24.82 16.28 12.86
CA VAL A 271 23.60 16.21 13.67
C VAL A 271 22.59 17.25 13.13
N PRO A 272 21.32 16.87 12.88
CA PRO A 272 20.26 17.81 12.50
C PRO A 272 20.14 18.99 13.47
N THR A 273 19.47 20.07 13.04
CA THR A 273 19.24 21.25 13.90
C THR A 273 17.77 21.50 14.23
N ASN A 274 16.84 20.90 13.48
CA ASN A 274 15.40 21.11 13.64
C ASN A 274 14.57 19.88 13.23
N LEU A 275 13.27 19.91 13.54
CA LEU A 275 12.34 18.81 13.33
C LEU A 275 12.27 18.36 11.86
N LYS A 276 12.36 19.28 10.90
CA LYS A 276 12.28 18.98 9.45
C LYS A 276 13.56 18.35 8.91
N GLU A 277 14.73 18.81 9.37
CA GLU A 277 16.01 18.14 9.10
C GLU A 277 16.08 16.76 9.75
N THR A 278 15.46 16.60 10.92
CA THR A 278 15.40 15.29 11.60
C THR A 278 14.53 14.31 10.83
N VAL A 279 13.36 14.73 10.33
CA VAL A 279 12.56 13.91 9.39
C VAL A 279 13.38 13.52 8.16
N LYS A 280 14.05 14.48 7.50
CA LYS A 280 14.91 14.21 6.33
C LYS A 280 16.05 13.23 6.63
N HIS A 281 16.62 13.27 7.83
CA HIS A 281 17.63 12.31 8.26
C HIS A 281 17.08 10.88 8.35
N PHE A 282 15.85 10.70 8.84
CA PHE A 282 15.20 9.38 8.86
C PHE A 282 14.66 8.97 7.48
N ASP A 283 14.22 9.89 6.61
CA ASP A 283 13.95 9.59 5.19
C ASP A 283 15.21 9.02 4.51
N GLU A 284 16.37 9.63 4.71
CA GLU A 284 17.66 9.13 4.22
C GLU A 284 18.04 7.79 4.87
N LEU A 285 17.77 7.60 6.16
CA LEU A 285 18.09 6.34 6.85
C LEU A 285 17.24 5.17 6.35
N VAL A 286 15.94 5.39 6.08
CA VAL A 286 15.05 4.39 5.47
C VAL A 286 15.52 4.05 4.05
N ASN A 287 15.69 5.05 3.19
CA ASN A 287 16.04 4.85 1.77
C ASN A 287 17.40 4.15 1.56
N ASN A 288 18.36 4.31 2.48
CA ASN A 288 19.66 3.64 2.42
C ASN A 288 19.67 2.22 3.03
N ASN A 289 18.60 1.78 3.69
CA ASN A 289 18.55 0.51 4.44
C ASN A 289 17.27 -0.32 4.17
N ILE A 290 16.73 -0.21 2.94
CA ILE A 290 15.54 -0.95 2.47
C ILE A 290 15.65 -2.45 2.79
N ASP A 291 14.51 -3.08 3.13
CA ASP A 291 14.37 -4.48 3.55
C ASP A 291 15.16 -4.87 4.83
N THR A 292 15.54 -3.90 5.67
CA THR A 292 16.17 -4.16 6.98
C THR A 292 15.34 -3.66 8.16
N SER A 293 15.62 -4.21 9.35
CA SER A 293 15.09 -3.71 10.63
C SER A 293 15.55 -2.29 10.99
N ILE A 294 16.59 -1.76 10.33
CA ILE A 294 17.00 -0.36 10.47
C ILE A 294 15.96 0.54 9.80
N ALA A 295 15.52 0.21 8.58
CA ALA A 295 14.48 0.97 7.88
C ALA A 295 13.13 0.88 8.60
N ASP A 296 12.70 -0.31 9.03
CA ASP A 296 11.45 -0.53 9.77
C ASP A 296 11.32 0.41 10.99
N LYS A 297 12.31 0.42 11.90
CA LYS A 297 12.30 1.33 13.05
C LYS A 297 12.57 2.80 12.70
N ALA A 298 13.38 3.08 11.66
CA ALA A 298 13.61 4.44 11.19
C ALA A 298 12.32 5.07 10.63
N GLU A 299 11.48 4.26 9.97
CA GLU A 299 10.18 4.69 9.47
C GLU A 299 9.22 5.00 10.62
N ASP A 300 9.23 4.20 11.69
CA ASP A 300 8.43 4.42 12.89
C ASP A 300 8.77 5.79 13.55
N VAL A 301 10.06 6.10 13.72
CA VAL A 301 10.53 7.42 14.20
C VAL A 301 10.04 8.53 13.26
N ARG A 302 10.32 8.41 11.95
CA ARG A 302 9.93 9.36 10.89
C ARG A 302 8.43 9.65 10.90
N ASN A 303 7.59 8.62 10.98
CA ASN A 303 6.14 8.73 10.93
C ASN A 303 5.58 9.46 12.16
N LYS A 304 6.17 9.26 13.33
CA LYS A 304 5.81 10.00 14.55
C LYS A 304 6.28 11.46 14.48
N LEU A 305 7.46 11.76 13.94
CA LEU A 305 7.90 13.14 13.71
C LEU A 305 7.05 13.88 12.66
N LEU A 306 6.66 13.21 11.57
CA LEU A 306 5.70 13.74 10.58
C LEU A 306 4.33 14.01 11.21
N SER A 307 3.87 13.12 12.10
CA SER A 307 2.64 13.32 12.87
C SER A 307 2.73 14.56 13.77
N SER A 308 3.85 14.78 14.47
CA SER A 308 4.08 16.01 15.25
C SER A 308 4.01 17.28 14.40
N ILE A 309 4.63 17.29 13.21
CA ILE A 309 4.50 18.42 12.26
C ILE A 309 3.04 18.64 11.85
N SER A 310 2.26 17.57 11.62
CA SER A 310 0.84 17.68 11.29
C SER A 310 0.02 18.28 12.42
N GLU A 311 0.24 17.87 13.67
CA GLU A 311 -0.41 18.42 14.87
C GLU A 311 -0.10 19.91 15.07
N LEU A 312 1.15 20.33 14.82
CA LEU A 312 1.57 21.74 14.85
C LEU A 312 0.98 22.59 13.71
N SER A 313 0.60 21.97 12.58
CA SER A 313 0.00 22.67 11.43
C SER A 313 -1.49 22.99 11.59
N LYS A 314 -2.14 22.49 12.65
CA LYS A 314 -3.56 22.74 12.93
C LYS A 314 -3.84 24.19 13.33
N SER A 315 -5.12 24.58 13.29
CA SER A 315 -5.58 25.91 13.70
C SER A 315 -6.76 25.78 14.68
N PRO A 316 -6.55 25.95 16.00
CA PRO A 316 -5.26 26.14 16.67
C PRO A 316 -4.35 24.88 16.60
N PRO A 317 -3.03 25.02 16.78
CA PRO A 317 -2.10 23.89 16.89
C PRO A 317 -2.40 23.01 18.11
N ASP A 318 -2.22 21.70 17.99
CA ASP A 318 -2.35 20.75 19.09
C ASP A 318 -0.97 20.42 19.68
N ILE A 319 -0.48 21.32 20.54
CA ILE A 319 0.85 21.21 21.16
C ILE A 319 1.00 19.92 21.99
N PRO A 320 0.03 19.50 22.84
CA PRO A 320 0.14 18.24 23.58
C PRO A 320 0.23 17.01 22.67
N ALA A 321 -0.54 16.96 21.58
CA ALA A 321 -0.42 15.87 20.60
C ALA A 321 0.92 15.91 19.85
N ALA A 322 1.42 17.10 19.51
CA ALA A 322 2.73 17.27 18.89
C ALA A 322 3.88 16.82 19.81
N GLN A 323 3.82 17.11 21.11
CA GLN A 323 4.80 16.70 22.11
C GLN A 323 4.76 15.18 22.36
N GLY A 324 3.57 14.58 22.54
CA GLY A 324 3.43 13.13 22.71
C GLY A 324 3.92 12.32 21.49
N ASN A 325 3.78 12.86 20.28
CA ASN A 325 4.37 12.28 19.08
C ASN A 325 5.91 12.33 19.07
N ILE A 326 6.52 13.40 19.61
CA ILE A 326 7.99 13.49 19.76
C ILE A 326 8.49 12.53 20.86
N GLU A 327 7.79 12.42 21.98
CA GLU A 327 8.11 11.43 23.04
C GLU A 327 8.05 9.99 22.50
N GLY A 328 7.04 9.68 21.67
CA GLY A 328 6.94 8.40 20.97
C GLY A 328 8.14 8.14 20.06
N ALA A 329 8.53 9.13 19.24
CA ALA A 329 9.69 9.05 18.36
C ALA A 329 11.01 8.86 19.13
N GLN A 330 11.16 9.46 20.32
CA GLN A 330 12.29 9.19 21.22
C GLN A 330 12.27 7.75 21.77
N GLY A 331 11.08 7.17 21.99
CA GLY A 331 10.91 5.78 22.43
C GLY A 331 11.36 4.76 21.38
N ASP A 332 10.95 4.91 20.12
CA ASP A 332 11.41 4.03 19.04
C ASP A 332 12.92 4.18 18.82
N LEU A 333 13.42 5.43 18.89
CA LEU A 333 14.83 5.74 18.72
C LEU A 333 15.70 5.10 19.82
N GLN A 334 15.24 5.07 21.08
CA GLN A 334 15.89 4.28 22.13
C GLN A 334 15.88 2.79 21.78
N ALA A 335 14.78 2.26 21.25
CA ALA A 335 14.69 0.88 20.78
C ALA A 335 15.54 0.58 19.52
N MET A 336 16.04 1.58 18.80
CA MET A 336 17.08 1.42 17.77
C MET A 336 18.48 1.32 18.39
N ILE A 337 18.74 2.04 19.48
CA ILE A 337 20.01 1.96 20.23
C ILE A 337 20.11 0.62 20.95
N ASP A 338 19.04 0.20 21.63
CA ASP A 338 19.01 -1.03 22.45
C ASP A 338 19.19 -2.31 21.61
N ASP A 339 18.64 -2.33 20.39
CA ASP A 339 18.82 -3.41 19.42
C ASP A 339 20.15 -3.32 18.63
N GLY A 340 20.96 -2.27 18.85
CA GLY A 340 22.24 -2.06 18.16
C GLY A 340 22.10 -1.69 16.67
N LEU A 341 20.94 -1.18 16.26
CA LEU A 341 20.62 -0.81 14.86
C LEU A 341 21.23 0.54 14.45
N ILE A 342 21.57 1.40 15.42
CA ILE A 342 22.27 2.66 15.21
C ILE A 342 23.40 2.84 16.22
N ASP A 343 24.34 3.71 15.88
CA ASP A 343 25.40 4.14 16.79
C ASP A 343 24.82 4.82 18.06
N PRO A 344 25.19 4.38 19.28
CA PRO A 344 24.62 4.92 20.52
C PRO A 344 24.92 6.40 20.78
N GLU A 345 26.07 6.93 20.33
CA GLU A 345 26.39 8.35 20.53
C GLU A 345 25.52 9.23 19.62
N LYS A 346 25.34 8.83 18.36
CA LYS A 346 24.44 9.50 17.40
C LYS A 346 22.97 9.39 17.82
N GLY A 347 22.53 8.21 18.26
CA GLY A 347 21.17 7.99 18.76
C GLY A 347 20.87 8.88 19.96
N LEU A 348 21.76 8.92 20.94
CA LEU A 348 21.61 9.79 22.12
C LEU A 348 21.65 11.28 21.76
N ALA A 349 22.46 11.70 20.78
CA ALA A 349 22.46 13.08 20.28
C ALA A 349 21.10 13.47 19.66
N LEU A 350 20.52 12.59 18.83
CA LEU A 350 19.19 12.78 18.24
C LEU A 350 18.09 12.80 19.31
N MET A 351 18.13 11.92 20.31
CA MET A 351 17.18 11.93 21.44
C MET A 351 17.23 13.24 22.23
N ASN A 352 18.43 13.78 22.49
CA ASN A 352 18.60 15.06 23.18
C ASN A 352 18.04 16.24 22.35
N LEU A 353 18.25 16.23 21.03
CA LEU A 353 17.65 17.20 20.12
C LEU A 353 16.12 17.15 20.15
N LEU A 354 15.53 15.95 20.07
CA LEU A 354 14.07 15.79 20.12
C LEU A 354 13.48 16.29 21.44
N GLY A 355 14.13 16.02 22.58
CA GLY A 355 13.72 16.53 23.88
C GLY A 355 13.83 18.06 23.97
N ALA A 356 14.90 18.64 23.41
CA ALA A 356 15.08 20.08 23.34
C ALA A 356 14.05 20.77 22.45
N LEU A 357 13.63 20.15 21.33
CA LEU A 357 12.56 20.64 20.46
C LEU A 357 11.19 20.52 21.12
N SER A 358 10.86 19.37 21.73
CA SER A 358 9.60 19.17 22.47
C SER A 358 9.42 20.21 23.58
N SER A 359 10.52 20.57 24.26
CA SER A 359 10.57 21.60 25.31
C SER A 359 10.47 23.05 24.80
N GLN A 360 10.39 23.28 23.48
CA GLN A 360 10.27 24.60 22.84
C GLN A 360 8.90 24.82 22.17
N LEU A 361 8.00 23.84 22.24
CA LEU A 361 6.61 23.90 21.76
C LEU A 361 5.65 24.32 22.88
#